data_AF-A0A453G0N0-F1
#
_entry.id   AF-A0A453G0N0-F1
#
_cell.length_a   1.000
_cell.length_b   1.000
_cell.length_c   1.000
_cell.angle_alpha   90.00
_cell.angle_beta   90.00
_cell.angle_gamma   90.00
#
_symmetry.space_group_name_H-M   'P 1'
#
loop_
_entity.id
_entity.type
_entity.pdbx_description
1 polymer ?
#
loop_
_entity_poly.entity_id
_entity_poly.type
_entity_poly.pdbx_seq_one_letter_code
_entity_poly.pdbx_strand_id
1 'polypeptide(L)'
;QDSDNTHSGGIAQRARHPDELKRDPNKWMIDIEYYLSQQIHPVVSRLCASIEGTSPARLAECLGLDSSKFQSRSIGSSNEDTSTMLLSVIDDEDERYRGCEPLRLSCPSCTNTFECPAVSSLIASLSDPNEGKDATVNFWRRMRCPRCPDDTDECRVSPAVLANQIKRQADNFINQYYKGLLIVMTRVANIRLTL
;
A
#
# COMPACT_ATOMS: atom_id res chain seq x y z
N GLN A 1 -11.59 -25.70 17.30
CA GLN A 1 -10.78 -26.17 16.14
C GLN A 1 -11.33 -25.38 14.96
N ASP A 2 -10.94 -24.11 14.90
CA ASP A 2 -11.60 -23.13 14.03
C ASP A 2 -11.07 -23.26 12.62
N SER A 3 -11.99 -23.68 11.75
CA SER A 3 -11.73 -24.00 10.35
C SER A 3 -11.69 -22.69 9.59
N ASP A 4 -10.48 -22.20 9.36
CA ASP A 4 -10.18 -21.07 8.48
C ASP A 4 -10.49 -21.47 7.02
N ASN A 5 -11.78 -21.52 6.70
CA ASN A 5 -12.27 -21.91 5.38
C ASN A 5 -12.09 -20.72 4.45
N THR A 6 -10.91 -20.67 3.83
CA THR A 6 -10.58 -19.76 2.74
C THR A 6 -11.68 -19.82 1.68
N HIS A 7 -12.56 -18.80 1.68
CA HIS A 7 -13.64 -18.66 0.71
C HIS A 7 -13.04 -18.42 -0.69
N SER A 8 -12.80 -19.49 -1.43
CA SER A 8 -12.12 -19.50 -2.74
C SER A 8 -12.97 -19.02 -3.92
N GLY A 9 -14.20 -18.58 -3.69
CA GLY A 9 -15.11 -18.03 -4.70
C GLY A 9 -15.36 -16.55 -4.50
N GLY A 10 -15.56 -15.81 -5.60
CA GLY A 10 -15.92 -14.39 -5.55
C GLY A 10 -17.23 -14.16 -4.78
N ILE A 11 -17.38 -12.99 -4.15
CA ILE A 11 -18.54 -12.63 -3.30
C ILE A 11 -19.89 -12.91 -4.02
N ALA A 12 -19.97 -12.61 -5.32
CA ALA A 12 -21.17 -12.86 -6.12
C ALA A 12 -21.56 -14.35 -6.21
N GLN A 13 -20.58 -15.26 -6.23
CA GLN A 13 -20.82 -16.72 -6.33
C GLN A 13 -21.41 -17.30 -5.04
N ARG A 14 -21.34 -16.54 -3.94
CA ARG A 14 -21.84 -16.91 -2.62
C ARG A 14 -23.29 -16.44 -2.38
N ALA A 15 -23.88 -15.68 -3.30
CA ALA A 15 -25.26 -15.22 -3.20
C ALA A 15 -26.26 -16.37 -3.37
N ARG A 16 -27.30 -16.41 -2.53
CA ARG A 16 -28.38 -17.41 -2.54
C ARG A 16 -29.72 -16.75 -2.21
N HIS A 17 -30.81 -17.34 -2.66
CA HIS A 17 -32.16 -16.86 -2.33
C HIS A 17 -32.49 -17.17 -0.86
N PRO A 18 -33.14 -16.25 -0.10
CA PRO A 18 -33.45 -16.47 1.32
C PRO A 18 -34.33 -17.70 1.58
N ASP A 19 -35.13 -18.12 0.59
CA ASP A 19 -35.95 -19.33 0.74
C ASP A 19 -35.14 -20.63 0.71
N GLU A 20 -33.96 -20.64 0.09
CA GLU A 20 -33.05 -21.80 0.14
C GLU A 20 -32.44 -21.99 1.53
N LEU A 21 -32.16 -20.89 2.22
CA LEU A 21 -31.67 -20.91 3.60
C LEU A 21 -32.75 -21.43 4.56
N LYS A 22 -34.02 -21.05 4.35
CA LYS A 22 -35.15 -21.51 5.17
C LYS A 22 -35.46 -22.99 4.98
N ARG A 23 -35.28 -23.51 3.75
CA ARG A 23 -35.52 -24.92 3.43
C ARG A 23 -34.47 -25.84 4.03
N ASP A 24 -33.20 -25.45 3.97
CA ASP A 24 -32.07 -26.27 4.43
C ASP A 24 -31.16 -25.51 5.42
N PRO A 25 -31.59 -25.31 6.69
CA PRO A 25 -30.84 -24.52 7.68
C PRO A 25 -29.49 -25.16 8.07
N ASN A 26 -29.33 -26.47 7.90
CA ASN A 26 -28.08 -27.17 8.19
C ASN A 26 -27.07 -27.14 7.03
N LYS A 27 -27.51 -26.76 5.83
CA LYS A 27 -26.67 -26.76 4.62
C LYS A 27 -26.01 -25.40 4.39
N TRP A 28 -26.70 -24.32 4.76
CA TRP A 28 -26.27 -22.96 4.48
C TRP A 28 -26.18 -22.19 5.78
N MET A 29 -25.04 -21.54 6.00
CA MET A 29 -24.81 -20.63 7.13
C MET A 29 -24.69 -19.20 6.64
N ILE A 30 -25.20 -18.26 7.44
CA ILE A 30 -25.08 -16.83 7.17
C ILE A 30 -23.62 -16.41 7.41
N ASP A 31 -23.01 -15.75 6.43
CA ASP A 31 -21.68 -15.14 6.59
C ASP A 31 -21.78 -13.84 7.38
N ILE A 32 -21.60 -13.92 8.70
CA ILE A 32 -21.68 -12.78 9.61
C ILE A 32 -20.58 -11.75 9.30
N GLU A 33 -19.36 -12.21 8.99
CA GLU A 33 -18.22 -11.32 8.72
C GLU A 33 -18.47 -10.46 7.48
N TYR A 34 -19.11 -11.02 6.45
CA TYR A 34 -19.52 -10.26 5.27
C TYR A 34 -20.51 -9.14 5.61
N TYR A 35 -21.55 -9.41 6.40
CA TYR A 35 -22.52 -8.37 6.76
C TYR A 35 -21.89 -7.27 7.63
N LEU A 36 -21.06 -7.66 8.60
CA LEU A 36 -20.34 -6.71 9.45
C LEU A 36 -19.40 -5.83 8.63
N SER A 37 -18.59 -6.42 7.74
CA SER A 37 -17.56 -5.69 6.98
C SER A 37 -18.09 -4.91 5.78
N GLN A 38 -19.05 -5.45 5.03
CA GLN A 38 -19.50 -4.87 3.76
C GLN A 38 -20.80 -4.06 3.88
N GLN A 39 -21.61 -4.27 4.92
CA GLN A 39 -22.90 -3.58 5.07
C GLN A 39 -22.94 -2.68 6.30
N ILE A 40 -22.64 -3.22 7.49
CA ILE A 40 -22.79 -2.49 8.75
C ILE A 40 -21.65 -1.49 8.93
N HIS A 41 -20.39 -1.93 8.82
CA HIS A 41 -19.21 -1.08 9.03
C HIS A 41 -19.19 0.16 8.12
N PRO A 42 -19.44 0.08 6.80
CA PRO A 42 -19.42 1.25 5.93
C PRO A 42 -20.50 2.30 6.27
N VAL A 43 -21.65 1.87 6.80
CA VAL A 43 -22.73 2.76 7.23
C VAL A 43 -22.35 3.45 8.54
N VAL A 44 -21.93 2.68 9.55
CA VAL A 44 -21.53 3.22 10.87
C VAL A 44 -20.33 4.15 10.73
N SER A 45 -19.32 3.76 9.95
CA SER A 45 -18.14 4.58 9.70
C SER A 45 -18.49 5.90 9.02
N ARG A 46 -19.54 5.96 8.20
CA ARG A 46 -19.99 7.21 7.58
C ARG A 46 -20.70 8.12 8.57
N LEU A 47 -21.58 7.56 9.39
CA LEU A 47 -22.33 8.34 10.39
C LEU A 47 -21.40 8.93 11.45
N CYS A 48 -20.37 8.19 11.84
CA CYS A 48 -19.42 8.63 12.85
C CYS A 48 -18.26 9.48 12.28
N ALA A 49 -18.16 9.68 10.96
CA ALA A 49 -16.99 10.30 10.34
C ALA A 49 -16.68 11.73 10.83
N SER A 50 -17.70 12.48 11.28
CA SER A 50 -17.54 13.84 11.80
C SER A 50 -17.37 13.90 13.32
N ILE A 51 -17.34 12.76 14.00
CA ILE A 51 -17.19 12.68 15.45
C ILE A 51 -15.70 12.54 15.79
N GLU A 52 -15.15 13.54 16.45
CA GLU A 52 -13.77 13.53 16.92
C GLU A 52 -13.49 12.32 17.83
N GLY A 53 -12.29 11.76 17.71
CA GLY A 53 -11.88 10.57 18.48
C GLY A 53 -12.43 9.24 17.94
N THR A 54 -13.21 9.24 16.86
CA THR A 54 -13.59 8.01 16.15
C THR A 54 -12.69 7.75 14.95
N SER A 55 -12.41 6.47 14.67
CA SER A 55 -11.68 6.07 13.46
C SER A 55 -12.31 4.80 12.86
N PRO A 56 -12.25 4.60 11.53
CA PRO A 56 -12.78 3.41 10.89
C PRO A 56 -12.20 2.10 11.47
N ALA A 57 -10.92 2.12 11.88
CA ALA A 57 -10.26 0.99 12.52
C ALA A 57 -10.82 0.71 13.93
N ARG A 58 -11.06 1.76 14.73
CA ARG A 58 -11.70 1.61 16.05
C ARG A 58 -13.13 1.10 15.94
N LEU A 59 -13.88 1.57 14.95
CA LEU A 59 -15.24 1.09 14.70
C LEU A 59 -15.26 -0.37 14.22
N ALA A 60 -14.25 -0.80 13.45
CA ALA A 60 -14.08 -2.21 13.07
C ALA A 60 -13.80 -3.09 14.29
N GLU A 61 -12.91 -2.65 15.18
CA GLU A 61 -12.62 -3.33 16.45
C GLU A 61 -13.89 -3.51 17.30
N CYS A 62 -14.71 -2.46 17.42
CA CYS A 62 -15.99 -2.54 18.13
C CYS A 62 -17.00 -3.52 17.51
N LEU A 63 -16.91 -3.78 16.20
CA LEU A 63 -17.74 -4.75 15.49
C LEU A 63 -17.17 -6.18 15.52
N GLY A 64 -16.02 -6.39 16.17
CA GLY A 64 -15.31 -7.68 16.18
C GLY A 64 -14.61 -8.01 14.86
N LEU A 65 -14.36 -6.99 14.02
CA LEU A 65 -13.60 -7.12 12.78
C LEU A 65 -12.11 -6.81 13.00
N ASP A 66 -11.26 -7.37 12.15
CA ASP A 66 -9.83 -7.10 12.16
C ASP A 66 -9.53 -5.65 11.76
N SER A 67 -9.17 -4.82 12.74
CA SER A 67 -8.93 -3.39 12.58
C SER A 67 -7.81 -3.06 11.58
N SER A 68 -6.87 -3.98 11.34
CA SER A 68 -5.78 -3.79 10.38
C SER A 68 -6.29 -3.63 8.93
N LYS A 69 -7.40 -4.29 8.59
CA LYS A 69 -8.03 -4.23 7.27
C LYS A 69 -8.81 -2.93 7.03
N PHE A 70 -9.13 -2.19 8.10
CA PHE A 70 -9.96 -0.97 8.05
C PHE A 70 -9.19 0.29 8.45
N GLN A 71 -7.86 0.23 8.51
CA GLN A 71 -7.05 1.42 8.65
C GLN A 71 -7.37 2.35 7.48
N SER A 72 -7.76 3.59 7.79
CA SER A 72 -7.98 4.60 6.76
C SER A 72 -6.68 4.77 6.00
N ARG A 73 -6.61 4.22 4.78
CA ARG A 73 -5.74 4.79 3.75
C ARG A 73 -6.25 6.21 3.59
N SER A 74 -5.59 7.15 4.26
CA SER A 74 -5.83 8.58 4.08
C SER A 74 -5.38 8.89 2.66
N ILE A 75 -6.23 8.59 1.69
CA ILE A 75 -6.10 9.12 0.35
C ILE A 75 -6.59 10.54 0.52
N GLY A 76 -5.63 11.47 0.63
CA GLY A 76 -5.83 12.87 0.99
C GLY A 76 -7.05 13.44 0.26
N SER A 77 -8.13 13.63 1.01
CA SER A 77 -9.24 14.44 0.56
C SER A 77 -8.75 15.88 0.62
N SER A 78 -8.45 16.42 -0.55
CA SER A 78 -8.29 17.83 -0.84
C SER A 78 -9.44 18.63 -0.23
N ASN A 79 -9.16 19.34 0.86
CA ASN A 79 -9.64 20.70 0.97
C ASN A 79 -8.62 21.54 0.21
N GLU A 80 -9.05 21.99 -0.96
CA GLU A 80 -8.36 22.98 -1.76
C GLU A 80 -8.41 24.32 -0.99
N ASP A 81 -7.53 24.48 -0.02
CA ASP A 81 -7.22 25.78 0.55
C ASP A 81 -5.71 25.97 0.41
N THR A 82 -5.34 27.17 -0.03
CA THR A 82 -4.00 27.72 -0.28
C THR A 82 -2.92 27.50 0.80
N SER A 83 -3.22 26.77 1.87
CA SER A 83 -2.34 26.34 2.95
C SER A 83 -1.52 25.06 2.64
N THR A 84 -1.88 24.30 1.59
CA THR A 84 -1.19 23.04 1.23
C THR A 84 0.25 23.22 0.76
N MET A 85 0.60 24.38 0.16
CA MET A 85 2.01 24.69 -0.16
C MET A 85 2.88 24.99 1.06
N LEU A 86 2.29 25.40 2.18
CA LEU A 86 3.02 25.67 3.43
C LEU A 86 3.13 24.44 4.32
N LEU A 87 2.15 23.52 4.29
CA LEU A 87 2.15 22.29 5.08
C LEU A 87 3.08 21.20 4.54
N SER A 88 3.40 21.20 3.25
CA SER A 88 4.42 20.29 2.66
C SER A 88 5.85 20.61 3.12
N VAL A 89 6.06 21.59 3.99
CA VAL A 89 7.36 21.86 4.64
C VAL A 89 7.32 21.46 6.12
N ILE A 90 6.14 21.21 6.68
CA ILE A 90 5.92 21.00 8.12
C ILE A 90 5.56 19.53 8.43
N ASP A 91 5.00 18.80 7.45
CA ASP A 91 4.73 17.37 7.57
C ASP A 91 6.04 16.58 7.54
N ASP A 92 6.24 15.73 8.56
CA ASP A 92 7.36 14.80 8.68
C ASP A 92 7.49 13.98 7.38
N GLU A 93 8.70 13.79 6.87
CA GLU A 93 8.91 13.14 5.56
C GLU A 93 8.28 11.75 5.53
N ASP A 94 8.31 11.04 6.67
CA ASP A 94 7.72 9.72 6.85
C ASP A 94 6.19 9.73 6.74
N GLU A 95 5.51 10.80 7.15
CA GLU A 95 4.04 10.87 7.12
C GLU A 95 3.53 11.16 5.71
N ARG A 96 4.25 12.01 4.96
CA ARG A 96 3.93 12.34 3.56
C ARG A 96 4.00 11.14 2.63
N TYR A 97 4.99 10.26 2.81
CA TYR A 97 5.22 9.11 1.94
C TYR A 97 4.66 7.80 2.52
N ARG A 98 3.97 7.83 3.67
CA ARG A 98 3.40 6.64 4.33
C ARG A 98 2.48 5.79 3.45
N GLY A 99 1.77 6.42 2.50
CA GLY A 99 0.90 5.72 1.55
C GLY A 99 1.59 5.20 0.30
N CYS A 100 2.86 5.55 0.09
CA CYS A 100 3.64 5.18 -1.10
C CYS A 100 4.24 3.78 -0.94
N GLU A 101 4.32 3.05 -2.06
CA GLU A 101 5.06 1.78 -2.09
C GLU A 101 6.57 2.05 -2.15
N PRO A 102 7.41 1.34 -1.37
CA PRO A 102 8.85 1.52 -1.44
C PRO A 102 9.42 1.09 -2.80
N LEU A 103 10.43 1.82 -3.29
CA LEU A 103 11.14 1.47 -4.52
C LEU A 103 11.85 0.12 -4.36
N ARG A 104 11.47 -0.86 -5.17
CA ARG A 104 12.09 -2.20 -5.18
C ARG A 104 13.08 -2.33 -6.32
N LEU A 105 14.31 -2.75 -6.06
CA LEU A 105 15.33 -2.97 -7.09
C LEU A 105 15.60 -4.46 -7.27
N SER A 106 15.83 -4.88 -8.51
CA SER A 106 16.25 -6.24 -8.85
C SER A 106 17.74 -6.26 -9.16
N CYS A 107 18.47 -7.16 -8.51
CA CYS A 107 19.89 -7.34 -8.75
C CYS A 107 20.13 -8.02 -10.12
N PRO A 108 21.03 -7.51 -10.97
CA PRO A 108 21.34 -8.14 -12.25
C PRO A 108 22.04 -9.50 -12.11
N SER A 109 22.82 -9.72 -11.05
CA SER A 109 23.59 -10.96 -10.86
C SER A 109 22.77 -12.07 -10.21
N CYS A 110 22.11 -11.79 -9.09
CA CYS A 110 21.42 -12.83 -8.32
C CYS A 110 19.90 -12.83 -8.54
N THR A 111 19.37 -11.94 -9.38
CA THR A 111 17.93 -11.77 -9.70
C THR A 111 17.00 -11.48 -8.51
N ASN A 112 17.55 -11.44 -7.29
CA ASN A 112 16.79 -11.10 -6.10
C ASN A 112 16.30 -9.66 -6.14
N THR A 113 15.10 -9.46 -5.63
CA THR A 113 14.52 -8.14 -5.42
C THR A 113 14.72 -7.71 -3.98
N PHE A 114 15.13 -6.46 -3.79
CA PHE A 114 15.36 -5.84 -2.48
C PHE A 114 14.81 -4.41 -2.47
N GLU A 115 14.59 -3.84 -1.29
CA GLU A 115 14.13 -2.45 -1.16
C GLU A 115 15.31 -1.50 -1.30
N CYS A 116 15.13 -0.42 -2.07
CA CYS A 116 16.13 0.61 -2.21
C CYS A 116 16.34 1.29 -0.85
N PRO A 117 17.57 1.31 -0.31
CA PRO A 117 17.86 2.03 0.92
C PRO A 117 17.54 3.51 0.79
N ALA A 118 17.23 4.14 1.92
CA ALA A 118 17.09 5.59 1.99
C ALA A 118 18.39 6.28 1.58
N VAL A 119 18.27 7.42 0.91
CA VAL A 119 19.42 8.22 0.46
C VAL A 119 20.32 8.61 1.66
N SER A 120 19.75 8.84 2.84
CA SER A 120 20.47 9.12 4.09
C SER A 120 21.42 7.99 4.50
N SER A 121 21.01 6.73 4.40
CA SER A 121 21.84 5.56 4.70
C SER A 121 23.03 5.44 3.73
N LEU A 122 22.81 5.80 2.47
CA LEU A 122 23.84 5.80 1.43
C LEU A 122 24.84 6.94 1.62
N ILE A 123 24.37 8.13 2.03
CA ILE A 123 25.22 9.28 2.33
C ILE A 123 26.07 9.02 3.58
N ALA A 124 25.52 8.41 4.64
CA ALA A 124 26.29 8.07 5.84
C ALA A 124 27.49 7.15 5.53
N SER A 125 27.35 6.29 4.51
CA SER A 125 28.42 5.40 4.04
C SER A 125 29.54 6.13 3.27
N LEU A 126 29.34 7.42 2.91
CA LEU A 126 30.35 8.26 2.24
C LEU A 126 31.30 8.94 3.23
N SER A 127 30.97 9.00 4.51
CA SER A 127 31.69 9.77 5.54
C SER A 127 32.92 9.05 6.10
N ASP A 128 33.68 8.35 5.27
CA ASP A 128 35.00 7.84 5.67
C ASP A 128 36.02 8.99 5.58
N PRO A 129 36.71 9.37 6.68
CA PRO A 129 37.52 10.60 6.74
C PRO A 129 38.83 10.56 5.94
N ASN A 130 39.05 9.54 5.10
CA ASN A 130 40.34 9.27 4.46
C ASN A 130 40.39 9.47 2.93
N GLU A 131 39.32 9.95 2.29
CA GLU A 131 39.31 10.21 0.85
C GLU A 131 39.28 11.72 0.55
N GLY A 132 40.19 12.15 -0.33
CA GLY A 132 40.47 13.54 -0.67
C GLY A 132 39.28 14.33 -1.26
N LYS A 133 39.45 15.65 -1.24
CA LYS A 133 38.48 16.68 -1.63
C LYS A 133 38.12 16.69 -3.12
N ASP A 134 37.47 15.65 -3.64
CA ASP A 134 36.76 15.68 -4.93
C ASP A 134 35.26 15.39 -4.71
N ALA A 135 34.51 16.48 -4.59
CA ALA A 135 33.16 16.58 -4.07
C ALA A 135 32.04 16.14 -5.05
N THR A 136 32.16 14.96 -5.66
CA THR A 136 31.00 14.31 -6.32
C THR A 136 31.19 12.79 -6.37
N VAL A 137 31.36 12.16 -5.21
CA VAL A 137 31.22 10.71 -5.10
C VAL A 137 29.77 10.37 -5.43
N ASN A 138 29.51 10.04 -6.69
CA ASN A 138 28.20 9.65 -7.19
C ASN A 138 27.69 8.49 -6.32
N PHE A 139 26.80 8.77 -5.37
CA PHE A 139 26.30 7.77 -4.41
C PHE A 139 25.78 6.52 -5.11
N TRP A 140 25.20 6.69 -6.30
CA TRP A 140 24.76 5.63 -7.20
C TRP A 140 25.85 4.60 -7.55
N ARG A 141 27.13 4.98 -7.55
CA ARG A 141 28.25 4.07 -7.83
C ARG A 141 28.52 3.07 -6.71
N ARG A 142 28.00 3.31 -5.49
CA ARG A 142 28.17 2.43 -4.32
C ARG A 142 26.94 1.56 -4.03
N MET A 143 25.88 1.69 -4.84
CA MET A 143 24.69 0.84 -4.72
C MET A 143 25.04 -0.63 -5.01
N ARG A 144 24.88 -1.48 -3.98
CA ARG A 144 25.12 -2.92 -4.05
C ARG A 144 23.89 -3.69 -3.60
N CYS A 145 23.73 -4.89 -4.14
CA CYS A 145 22.71 -5.82 -3.65
C CYS A 145 23.12 -6.35 -2.27
N PRO A 146 22.25 -6.26 -1.24
CA PRO A 146 22.54 -6.75 0.11
C PRO A 146 22.60 -8.28 0.22
N ARG A 147 22.23 -9.01 -0.85
CA ARG A 147 22.17 -10.49 -0.88
C ARG A 147 23.32 -11.12 -1.66
N CYS A 148 24.19 -10.33 -2.26
CA CYS A 148 25.38 -10.84 -2.94
C CYS A 148 26.56 -10.95 -1.97
N PRO A 149 27.44 -11.96 -2.13
CA PRO A 149 28.75 -11.96 -1.49
C PRO A 149 29.59 -10.77 -2.00
N ASP A 150 30.38 -10.15 -1.11
CA ASP A 150 30.99 -8.83 -1.31
C ASP A 150 32.12 -8.75 -2.38
N ASP A 151 32.54 -9.90 -2.91
CA ASP A 151 33.79 -10.03 -3.70
C ASP A 151 33.65 -9.88 -5.22
N THR A 152 32.44 -9.67 -5.77
CA THR A 152 32.26 -9.57 -7.23
C THR A 152 31.62 -8.23 -7.64
N ASP A 153 32.35 -7.44 -8.43
CA ASP A 153 31.92 -6.14 -8.99
C ASP A 153 30.61 -6.24 -9.82
N GLU A 154 30.24 -7.46 -10.21
CA GLU A 154 29.00 -7.80 -10.90
C GLU A 154 27.72 -7.47 -10.10
N CYS A 155 27.77 -7.48 -8.76
CA CYS A 155 26.60 -7.22 -7.92
C CYS A 155 26.28 -5.73 -7.71
N ARG A 156 26.99 -4.84 -8.42
CA ARG A 156 26.71 -3.40 -8.42
C ARG A 156 25.54 -3.09 -9.32
N VAL A 157 24.63 -2.27 -8.80
CA VAL A 157 23.55 -1.72 -9.60
C VAL A 157 24.10 -0.51 -10.36
N SER A 158 24.35 -0.68 -11.66
CA SER A 158 24.84 0.43 -12.48
C SER A 158 23.77 1.55 -12.57
N PRO A 159 24.18 2.82 -12.76
CA PRO A 159 23.23 3.92 -12.92
C PRO A 159 22.22 3.71 -14.04
N ALA A 160 22.64 3.06 -15.14
CA ALA A 160 21.75 2.72 -16.25
C ALA A 160 20.69 1.68 -15.86
N VAL A 161 21.09 0.63 -15.13
CA VAL A 161 20.15 -0.40 -14.64
C VAL A 161 19.15 0.22 -13.67
N LEU A 162 19.64 1.04 -12.75
CA LEU A 162 18.78 1.76 -11.81
C LEU A 162 17.78 2.68 -12.51
N ALA A 163 18.26 3.54 -13.42
CA ALA A 163 17.40 4.48 -14.15
C ALA A 163 16.31 3.73 -14.94
N ASN A 164 16.68 2.61 -15.58
CA ASN A 164 15.73 1.76 -16.29
C ASN A 164 14.69 1.13 -15.33
N GLN A 165 15.10 0.65 -14.16
CA GLN A 165 14.17 0.08 -13.18
C GLN A 165 13.22 1.13 -12.60
N ILE A 166 13.73 2.31 -12.25
CA ILE A 166 12.91 3.44 -11.78
C ILE A 166 11.91 3.83 -12.85
N LYS A 167 12.36 4.02 -14.10
CA LYS A 167 11.48 4.39 -15.21
C LYS A 167 10.36 3.37 -15.42
N ARG A 168 10.69 2.08 -15.43
CA ARG A 168 9.69 1.01 -15.60
C ARG A 168 8.64 1.01 -14.48
N GLN A 169 9.03 1.29 -13.25
CA GLN A 169 8.07 1.39 -12.13
C GLN A 169 7.23 2.65 -12.22
N ALA A 170 7.83 3.79 -12.53
CA ALA A 170 7.10 5.03 -12.77
C ALA A 170 6.07 4.86 -13.89
N ASP A 171 6.46 4.27 -15.02
CA ASP A 171 5.56 3.98 -16.14
C ASP A 171 4.42 3.03 -15.72
N ASN A 172 4.68 2.06 -14.83
CA ASN A 172 3.63 1.19 -14.30
C ASN A 172 2.63 1.96 -13.45
N PHE A 173 3.09 2.80 -12.52
CA PHE A 173 2.22 3.64 -11.70
C PHE A 173 1.44 4.66 -12.53
N ILE A 174 2.08 5.25 -13.55
CA ILE A 174 1.44 6.13 -14.52
C ILE A 174 0.34 5.36 -15.27
N ASN A 175 0.64 4.16 -15.79
CA ASN A 175 -0.35 3.31 -16.43
C ASN A 175 -1.49 2.93 -15.46
N GLN A 176 -1.20 2.66 -14.19
CA GLN A 176 -2.20 2.35 -13.18
C GLN A 176 -3.12 3.55 -12.90
N TYR A 177 -2.56 4.76 -12.87
CA TYR A 177 -3.32 6.00 -12.77
C TYR A 177 -4.24 6.19 -14.00
N TYR A 178 -3.69 6.04 -15.21
CA TYR A 178 -4.45 6.21 -16.45
C TYR A 178 -5.39 5.06 -16.80
N LYS A 179 -5.27 3.89 -16.17
CA LYS A 179 -6.29 2.82 -16.24
C LYS A 179 -7.66 3.28 -15.72
N GLY A 180 -7.77 4.48 -15.15
CA GLY A 180 -9.06 5.14 -14.97
C GLY A 180 -9.97 4.40 -14.00
N LEU A 181 -9.38 3.76 -12.98
CA LEU A 181 -10.14 3.14 -11.89
C LEU A 181 -10.86 4.23 -11.10
N LEU A 182 -12.01 4.64 -11.61
CA LEU A 182 -12.94 5.52 -10.93
C LEU A 182 -13.64 4.68 -9.87
N ILE A 183 -13.15 4.79 -8.64
CA ILE A 183 -13.92 4.34 -7.48
C ILE A 183 -14.95 5.44 -7.23
N VAL A 184 -16.21 5.16 -7.52
CA VAL A 184 -17.29 6.11 -7.19
C VAL A 184 -17.33 6.25 -5.67
N MET A 185 -17.03 7.45 -5.16
CA MET A 185 -17.07 7.76 -3.72
C MET A 185 -18.49 7.88 -3.15
N THR A 186 -19.52 7.39 -3.84
CA THR A 186 -20.79 7.09 -3.18
C THR A 186 -20.56 5.82 -2.38
N ARG A 187 -20.23 6.00 -1.09
CA ARG A 187 -19.93 4.99 -0.05
C ARG A 187 -20.96 3.85 0.11
N VAL A 188 -21.96 3.74 -0.78
CA VAL A 188 -22.98 2.68 -0.86
C VAL A 188 -22.60 1.60 -1.90
N ALA A 189 -21.64 1.86 -2.80
CA ALA A 189 -21.32 0.95 -3.89
C ALA A 189 -19.80 0.84 -4.10
N ASN A 190 -19.19 -0.23 -3.58
CA ASN A 190 -17.85 -0.69 -4.00
C ASN A 190 -17.93 -1.31 -5.41
N ILE A 191 -18.40 -0.55 -6.40
CA ILE A 191 -18.42 -0.97 -7.80
C ILE A 191 -17.08 -0.58 -8.41
N ARG A 192 -16.24 -1.57 -8.70
CA ARG A 192 -15.10 -1.39 -9.60
C ARG A 192 -15.62 -1.34 -11.02
N LEU A 193 -15.84 -0.14 -11.55
CA LEU A 193 -16.03 0.03 -12.98
C LEU A 193 -14.65 0.03 -13.64
N THR A 194 -14.45 -0.91 -14.56
CA THR A 194 -13.38 -0.84 -15.56
C THR A 194 -14.05 -0.28 -16.80
N LEU A 195 -13.54 0.83 -17.34
CA LEU A 195 -13.99 1.37 -18.63
C LEU A 195 -13.59 0.42 -19.78
#